data_AF-A0A3D1IWF7-F1
#
_entry.id   AF-A0A3D1IWF7-F1
#
_cell.length_a   1.000
_cell.length_b   1.000
_cell.length_c   1.000
_cell.angle_alpha   90.00
_cell.angle_beta   90.00
_cell.angle_gamma   90.00
#
_symmetry.space_group_name_H-M   'P 1'
#
loop_
_entity.id
_entity.type
_entity.pdbx_description
1 polymer ?
#
loop_
_entity_poly.entity_id
_entity_poly.type
_entity_poly.pdbx_seq_one_letter_code
_entity_poly.pdbx_strand_id
1 'polypeptide(L)' 'GPRVIEQTVREKLPEGFQRAEFLLQKGAIDMIVDRRNMRREIAELLALLQKQPADALA' A
#
# COMPACT_ATOMS: atom_id res chain seq x y z
N GLY A 1 13.85 -3.19 11.17
CA GLY A 1 13.79 -3.80 9.83
C GLY A 1 13.88 -5.33 9.93
N PRO A 2 13.65 -6.08 8.85
CA PRO A 2 13.50 -7.54 8.87
C PRO A 2 14.60 -8.26 9.65
N ARG A 3 15.86 -7.87 9.42
CA ARG A 3 17.06 -8.42 10.09
C ARG A 3 17.00 -8.34 11.62
N VAL A 4 16.57 -7.21 12.18
CA VAL A 4 16.50 -7.04 13.65
C VAL A 4 15.40 -7.93 14.22
N ILE A 5 14.27 -8.06 13.51
CA ILE A 5 13.14 -8.88 13.95
C ILE A 5 13.56 -10.36 14.00
N GLU A 6 14.18 -10.89 12.95
CA GLU A 6 14.71 -12.27 12.93
C GLU A 6 15.66 -12.55 14.09
N GLN A 7 16.56 -11.62 14.39
CA GLN A 7 17.49 -11.74 15.51
C GLN A 7 16.77 -11.76 16.87
N THR A 8 15.68 -11.00 17.01
CA THR A 8 14.88 -10.96 18.24
C THR A 8 14.03 -12.21 18.42
N VAL A 9 13.34 -12.68 17.37
CA VAL A 9 12.44 -13.86 17.47
C VAL A 9 13.16 -15.20 17.29
N ARG A 10 14.41 -15.18 16.79
CA ARG A 10 15.24 -16.37 16.48
C ARG A 10 14.59 -17.34 15.50
N GLU A 11 13.77 -16.81 14.60
CA GLU A 11 13.09 -17.54 13.52
C GLU A 11 13.31 -16.80 12.20
N LYS A 12 13.24 -17.54 11.08
CA LYS A 12 13.24 -16.93 9.75
C LYS A 12 11.91 -16.26 9.48
N LEU A 13 11.94 -15.05 8.93
CA LEU A 13 10.71 -14.39 8.54
C LEU A 13 10.10 -15.05 7.29
N PRO A 14 8.76 -15.03 7.15
CA PRO A 14 8.09 -15.49 5.94
C PRO A 14 8.63 -14.81 4.68
N GLU A 15 8.57 -15.51 3.55
CA GLU A 15 8.89 -14.88 2.27
C GLU A 15 7.99 -13.67 2.01
N GLY A 16 8.57 -12.60 1.50
CA GLY A 16 7.83 -11.37 1.24
C GLY A 16 7.42 -10.61 2.51
N PHE A 17 7.91 -10.96 3.69
CA PHE A 17 7.65 -10.19 4.92
C PHE A 17 7.95 -8.69 4.70
N GLN A 18 7.00 -7.83 5.09
CA GLN A 18 7.02 -6.37 4.86
C GLN A 18 6.99 -5.91 3.39
N ARG A 19 6.79 -6.80 2.41
CA ARG A 19 6.45 -6.40 1.04
C ARG A 19 5.01 -5.93 0.96
N ALA A 20 4.69 -5.14 -0.07
CA ALA A 20 3.36 -4.57 -0.24
C ALA A 20 2.27 -5.65 -0.27
N GLU A 21 2.53 -6.76 -0.97
CA GLU A 21 1.62 -7.89 -1.11
C GLU A 21 1.34 -8.55 0.24
N PHE A 22 2.38 -8.74 1.05
CA PHE A 22 2.25 -9.28 2.40
C PHE A 22 1.44 -8.34 3.30
N LEU A 23 1.72 -7.04 3.24
CA LEU A 23 1.01 -6.03 4.04
C LEU A 23 -0.47 -5.93 3.64
N LEU A 24 -0.78 -6.02 2.35
CA LEU A 24 -2.15 -6.04 1.82
C LEU A 24 -2.91 -7.27 2.34
N GLN A 25 -2.31 -8.47 2.26
CA GLN A 25 -2.93 -9.70 2.77
C GLN A 25 -3.21 -9.67 4.28
N LYS A 26 -2.43 -8.89 5.06
CA LYS A 26 -2.64 -8.70 6.50
C LYS A 26 -3.58 -7.53 6.83
N GLY A 27 -4.09 -6.82 5.82
CA GLY A 27 -4.97 -5.67 6.02
C GLY A 27 -4.28 -4.42 6.58
N ALA A 28 -2.96 -4.35 6.46
CA ALA A 28 -2.18 -3.20 6.94
C ALA A 28 -2.12 -2.05 5.91
N ILE A 29 -2.43 -2.33 4.64
CA ILE A 29 -2.58 -1.34 3.57
C ILE A 29 -3.83 -1.67 2.75
N ASP A 30 -4.46 -0.65 2.18
CA ASP A 30 -5.72 -0.81 1.45
C ASP A 30 -5.54 -1.22 -0.02
N MET A 31 -4.45 -0.78 -0.67
CA MET A 31 -4.21 -1.03 -2.10
C MET A 31 -2.74 -0.95 -2.50
N ILE A 32 -2.40 -1.60 -3.62
CA ILE A 32 -1.10 -1.53 -4.27
C ILE A 32 -1.32 -0.97 -5.68
N VAL A 33 -0.65 0.13 -6.01
CA VAL A 33 -0.88 0.88 -7.26
C VAL A 33 0.42 0.96 -8.05
N ASP A 34 0.38 0.53 -9.31
CA ASP A 34 1.50 0.72 -10.23
C ASP A 34 1.82 2.21 -10.36
N ARG A 35 3.11 2.55 -10.36
CA ARG A 35 3.58 3.94 -10.37
C ARG A 35 3.01 4.75 -11.54
N ARG A 36 2.74 4.14 -12.69
CA ARG A 36 2.16 4.80 -13.88
C ARG A 36 0.72 5.23 -13.67
N ASN A 37 -0.01 4.56 -12.79
CA ASN A 37 -1.41 4.86 -12.46
C ASN A 37 -1.56 5.78 -11.24
N MET A 38 -0.48 5.96 -10.46
CA MET A 38 -0.51 6.66 -9.17
C MET A 38 -1.12 8.06 -9.23
N ARG A 39 -0.82 8.85 -10.26
CA ARG A 39 -1.40 10.21 -10.40
C ARG A 39 -2.93 10.16 -10.50
N ARG A 40 -3.44 9.26 -11.34
CA ARG A 40 -4.88 9.11 -11.53
C ARG A 40 -5.55 8.62 -10.25
N GLU A 41 -4.99 7.58 -9.63
CA GLU A 41 -5.54 7.00 -8.40
C GLU A 41 -5.63 8.01 -7.26
N ILE A 42 -4.56 8.78 -7.04
CA ILE A 42 -4.55 9.84 -6.01
C ILE A 42 -5.61 10.90 -6.30
N ALA A 43 -5.75 11.31 -7.56
CA ALA A 43 -6.75 12.29 -7.95
C ALA A 43 -8.17 11.77 -7.65
N GLU A 44 -8.51 10.56 -8.10
CA GLU A 44 -9.81 9.94 -7.88
C GLU A 44 -10.15 9.80 -6.38
N LEU A 45 -9.19 9.34 -5.56
CA LEU A 45 -9.38 9.25 -4.11
C LEU A 45 -9.64 10.63 -3.48
N LEU A 46 -8.91 11.65 -3.90
CA LEU A 46 -9.10 13.01 -3.40
C LEU A 46 -10.46 13.59 -3.80
N ALA A 47 -10.92 13.38 -5.04
CA ALA A 47 -12.26 13.81 -5.45
C ALA A 47 -13.35 13.13 -4.63
N LEU A 48 -13.25 11.80 -4.45
CA LEU A 48 -14.20 11.04 -3.65
C LEU A 48 -14.29 11.58 -2.21
N LEU A 49 -13.14 11.76 -1.56
CA LEU A 49 -13.05 12.23 -0.18
C LEU A 49 -13.51 13.69 -0.01
N GLN A 50 -13.35 14.52 -1.05
CA GLN A 50 -13.80 15.91 -1.07
C GLN A 50 -15.22 16.10 -1.63
N LYS A 51 -15.89 15.02 -2.04
CA LYS A 51 -17.21 15.05 -2.71
C LYS A 51 -17.20 15.91 -3.98
N GLN A 52 -16.09 15.91 -4.69
CA GLN A 52 -15.95 16.52 -6.00
C GLN A 52 -16.29 15.49 -7.09
N PRO A 53 -16.82 15.93 -8.25
CA PRO A 53 -17.12 15.02 -9.33
C PRO A 53 -15.81 14.55 -9.99
N ALA A 54 -15.78 13.31 -10.47
CA ALA A 54 -14.54 12.66 -10.94
C ALA A 54 -13.94 13.31 -12.19
N ASP A 55 -14.76 14.01 -12.97
CA ASP A 55 -14.39 14.78 -14.17
C ASP A 55 -13.79 16.16 -13.86
N ALA A 56 -13.88 16.66 -12.61
CA ALA A 56 -13.25 17.92 -12.22
C ALA A 56 -11.71 17.88 -12.15
N LEU A 57 -11.11 16.70 -12.31
CA LEU A 57 -9.67 16.46 -12.15
C LEU A 57 -8.92 16.23 -13.49
N ALA A 58 -9.61 16.43 -14.62
CA ALA A 58 -9.05 16.35 -15.97
C ALA A 58 -7.97 17.42 -16.23
#